data_AF-M3CE53-F1
#
_entry.id   AF-M3CE53-F1
#
_cell.length_a   1.000
_cell.length_b   1.000
_cell.length_c   1.000
_cell.angle_alpha   90.00
_cell.angle_beta   90.00
_cell.angle_gamma   90.00
#
_symmetry.space_group_name_H-M   'P 1'
#
loop_
_entity.id
_entity.type
_entity.pdbx_description
1 polymer ?
#
loop_
_entity_poly.entity_id
_entity_poly.type
_entity_poly.pdbx_seq_one_letter_code
_entity_poly.pdbx_strand_id
1 'polypeptide(L)'
;ISVYETSLGLNIGIEAALAYLLLPPAAGVVLLLFEQKSDYVRFHAWQSSLLFSALFLLHIIFIWTTIVSWMLFAGDIGLIGYLAYGAWRYAETLDRVEVPIFGPLASSFVDDE
;
A
#
# COMPACT_ATOMS: atom_id res chain seq x y z
N ILE A 1 24.68 4.10 5.25
CA ILE A 1 23.43 3.94 4.47
C ILE A 1 22.37 4.69 5.24
N SER A 2 21.67 5.63 4.58
CA SER A 2 20.60 6.40 5.25
C SER A 2 19.34 5.55 5.34
N VAL A 3 18.62 5.59 6.46
CA VAL A 3 17.35 4.86 6.63
C VAL A 3 16.27 5.38 5.66
N TYR A 4 16.46 6.59 5.12
CA TYR A 4 15.56 7.21 4.14
C TYR A 4 15.95 6.93 2.68
N GLU A 5 16.98 6.13 2.44
CA GLU A 5 17.43 5.79 1.09
C GLU A 5 16.50 4.75 0.46
N THR A 6 16.10 4.98 -0.80
CA THR A 6 15.30 4.03 -1.59
C THR A 6 16.08 3.55 -2.81
N SER A 7 15.73 2.40 -3.37
CA SER A 7 16.30 1.87 -4.61
C SER A 7 16.01 2.77 -5.81
N LEU A 8 14.83 3.38 -5.86
CA LEU A 8 14.44 4.27 -6.97
C LEU A 8 15.00 5.69 -6.85
N GLY A 9 15.61 6.03 -5.70
CA GLY A 9 16.18 7.36 -5.44
C GLY A 9 15.13 8.46 -5.31
N LEU A 10 13.86 8.10 -5.14
CA LEU A 10 12.77 9.03 -4.89
C LEU A 10 12.73 9.41 -3.41
N ASN A 11 11.96 10.45 -3.09
CA ASN A 11 11.63 10.72 -1.70
C ASN A 11 10.83 9.54 -1.13
N ILE A 12 11.26 9.02 0.01
CA ILE A 12 10.66 7.85 0.69
C ILE A 12 9.14 7.96 0.89
N GLY A 13 8.62 9.15 1.21
CA GLY A 13 7.18 9.37 1.37
C GLY A 13 6.43 9.37 0.04
N ILE A 14 7.04 9.89 -1.04
CA ILE A 14 6.47 9.78 -2.39
C ILE A 14 6.43 8.32 -2.81
N GLU A 15 7.51 7.59 -2.62
CA GLU A 15 7.60 6.19 -3.03
C GLU A 15 6.65 5.29 -2.25
N ALA A 16 6.55 5.49 -0.93
CA ALA A 16 5.58 4.79 -0.10
C ALA A 16 4.12 5.11 -0.50
N ALA A 17 3.81 6.36 -0.87
CA ALA A 17 2.47 6.72 -1.36
C ALA A 17 2.15 6.09 -2.73
N LEU A 18 3.16 5.92 -3.61
CA LEU A 18 2.97 5.27 -4.91
C LEU A 18 2.48 3.82 -4.78
N ALA A 19 2.78 3.13 -3.68
CA ALA A 19 2.25 1.81 -3.39
C ALA A 19 0.72 1.77 -3.44
N TYR A 20 0.05 2.87 -3.08
CA TYR A 20 -1.41 2.98 -3.04
C TYR A 20 -2.02 3.68 -4.26
N LEU A 21 -1.26 4.55 -4.94
CA LEU A 21 -1.80 5.39 -6.01
C LEU A 21 -1.71 4.78 -7.41
N LEU A 22 -0.73 3.90 -7.65
CA LEU A 22 -0.38 3.47 -9.01
C LEU A 22 -1.06 2.12 -9.38
N LEU A 23 -2.37 2.10 -9.59
CA LEU A 23 -3.11 0.85 -9.93
C LEU A 23 -2.92 -0.27 -8.88
N PRO A 24 -3.51 -0.17 -7.69
CA PRO A 24 -3.52 -1.27 -6.72
C PRO A 24 -4.20 -2.52 -7.29
N PRO A 25 -3.76 -3.75 -6.98
CA PRO A 25 -2.56 -4.15 -6.21
C PRO A 25 -1.25 -4.16 -7.03
N ALA A 26 -1.32 -3.93 -8.35
CA ALA A 26 -0.18 -4.06 -9.25
C ALA A 26 0.99 -3.12 -8.90
N ALA A 27 0.73 -1.88 -8.46
CA ALA A 27 1.82 -1.01 -7.99
C ALA A 27 2.57 -1.56 -6.80
N GLY A 28 1.85 -2.11 -5.81
CA GLY A 28 2.48 -2.68 -4.64
C GLY A 28 3.47 -3.77 -5.06
N VAL A 29 3.04 -4.67 -5.95
CA VAL A 29 3.89 -5.75 -6.48
C VAL A 29 5.07 -5.19 -7.28
N VAL A 30 4.84 -4.19 -8.14
CA VAL A 30 5.92 -3.56 -8.91
C VAL A 30 6.95 -2.92 -7.97
N LEU A 31 6.51 -2.18 -6.95
CA LEU A 31 7.43 -1.61 -5.96
C LEU A 31 8.18 -2.70 -5.21
N LEU A 32 7.55 -3.81 -4.83
CA LEU A 32 8.26 -4.92 -4.19
C LEU A 32 9.37 -5.52 -5.07
N LEU A 33 9.23 -5.49 -6.39
CA LEU A 33 10.26 -5.99 -7.31
C LEU A 33 11.45 -5.03 -7.45
N PHE A 34 11.22 -3.72 -7.36
CA PHE A 34 12.25 -2.70 -7.62
C PHE A 34 12.82 -2.04 -6.36
N GLU A 35 12.04 -2.00 -5.28
CA GLU A 35 12.43 -1.46 -3.98
C GLU A 35 12.96 -2.56 -3.08
N GLN A 36 14.23 -2.44 -2.69
CA GLN A 36 14.99 -3.49 -1.97
C GLN A 36 15.80 -2.92 -0.80
N LYS A 37 15.76 -1.60 -0.58
CA LYS A 37 16.55 -0.90 0.44
C LYS A 37 15.70 -0.39 1.59
N SER A 38 14.48 0.07 1.33
CA SER A 38 13.64 0.75 2.30
C SER A 38 12.52 -0.14 2.83
N ASP A 39 12.68 -0.61 4.07
CA ASP A 39 11.66 -1.38 4.78
C ASP A 39 10.34 -0.61 4.94
N TYR A 40 10.41 0.72 5.02
CA TYR A 40 9.22 1.56 5.09
C TYR A 40 8.39 1.51 3.80
N VAL A 41 9.05 1.64 2.65
CA VAL A 41 8.38 1.58 1.34
C VAL A 41 7.89 0.15 1.08
N ARG A 42 8.70 -0.86 1.40
CA ARG A 42 8.35 -2.28 1.24
C ARG A 42 7.16 -2.66 2.12
N PHE A 43 7.07 -2.14 3.34
CA PHE A 43 5.89 -2.30 4.20
C PHE A 43 4.62 -1.80 3.51
N HIS A 44 4.65 -0.58 2.98
CA HIS A 44 3.48 0.00 2.30
C HIS A 44 3.16 -0.74 0.99
N ALA A 45 4.18 -1.25 0.29
CA ALA A 45 4.03 -2.07 -0.91
C ALA A 45 3.41 -3.45 -0.61
N TRP A 46 3.83 -4.14 0.45
CA TRP A 46 3.22 -5.38 0.95
C TRP A 46 1.78 -5.15 1.41
N GLN A 47 1.55 -4.14 2.26
CA GLN A 47 0.21 -3.80 2.74
C GLN A 47 -0.74 -3.50 1.59
N SER A 48 -0.31 -2.69 0.61
CA SER A 48 -1.10 -2.38 -0.59
C SER A 48 -1.41 -3.64 -1.41
N SER A 49 -0.38 -4.44 -1.70
CA SER A 49 -0.53 -5.66 -2.52
C SER A 49 -1.56 -6.62 -1.91
N LEU A 50 -1.47 -6.87 -0.60
CA LEU A 50 -2.36 -7.78 0.12
C LEU A 50 -3.79 -7.23 0.22
N LEU A 51 -3.92 -5.99 0.71
CA LEU A 51 -5.21 -5.33 0.95
C LEU A 51 -6.01 -5.19 -0.35
N PHE A 52 -5.40 -4.65 -1.40
CA PHE A 52 -6.12 -4.39 -2.65
C PHE A 52 -6.34 -5.65 -3.49
N SER A 53 -5.54 -6.70 -3.30
CA SER A 53 -5.87 -8.03 -3.85
C SER A 53 -7.12 -8.60 -3.19
N ALA A 54 -7.24 -8.50 -1.86
CA ALA A 54 -8.43 -8.95 -1.14
C ALA A 54 -9.68 -8.11 -1.52
N LEU A 55 -9.54 -6.79 -1.63
CA LEU A 55 -10.62 -5.91 -2.09
C LEU A 55 -11.02 -6.21 -3.54
N PHE A 56 -10.07 -6.51 -4.42
CA PHE A 56 -10.38 -6.92 -5.79
C PHE A 56 -11.25 -8.18 -5.83
N LEU A 57 -10.95 -9.19 -4.99
CA LEU A 57 -11.80 -10.38 -4.85
C LEU A 57 -13.19 -10.02 -4.27
N LEU A 58 -13.27 -9.08 -3.33
CA LEU A 58 -14.53 -8.57 -2.79
C LEU A 58 -15.39 -7.94 -3.90
N HIS A 59 -14.79 -7.14 -4.78
CA HIS A 59 -15.47 -6.56 -5.93
C HIS A 59 -16.05 -7.62 -6.87
N ILE A 60 -15.30 -8.68 -7.15
CA ILE A 60 -15.79 -9.79 -8.00
C ILE A 60 -17.06 -10.43 -7.41
N ILE A 61 -17.15 -10.56 -6.09
CA ILE A 61 -18.34 -11.13 -5.42
C ILE A 61 -19.56 -10.21 -5.59
N PHE A 62 -19.37 -8.89 -5.49
CA PHE A 62 -20.47 -7.92 -5.47
C PHE A 62 -20.76 -7.21 -6.80
N ILE A 63 -19.99 -7.51 -7.85
CA ILE A 63 -20.05 -6.82 -9.15
C ILE A 63 -21.44 -6.79 -9.78
N TRP A 64 -22.28 -7.77 -9.46
CA TRP A 64 -23.65 -7.93 -9.97
C TRP A 64 -24.64 -6.89 -9.42
N THR A 65 -24.25 -6.09 -8.42
CA THR A 65 -25.13 -5.13 -7.75
C THR A 65 -24.61 -3.70 -7.91
N THR A 66 -25.31 -2.87 -8.69
CA THR A 66 -24.85 -1.51 -9.02
C THR A 66 -24.59 -0.66 -7.78
N ILE A 67 -25.52 -0.63 -6.82
CA ILE A 67 -25.41 0.22 -5.62
C ILE A 67 -24.18 -0.19 -4.78
N VAL A 68 -23.99 -1.49 -4.53
CA VAL A 68 -22.86 -1.97 -3.71
C VAL A 68 -21.55 -1.72 -4.42
N SER A 69 -21.46 -1.95 -5.74
CA SER A 69 -20.24 -1.67 -6.52
C SER A 69 -19.82 -0.21 -6.41
N TRP A 70 -20.75 0.74 -6.52
CA TRP A 70 -20.44 2.17 -6.34
C TRP A 70 -20.05 2.52 -4.90
N MET A 71 -20.67 1.89 -3.90
CA MET A 71 -20.28 2.07 -2.50
C MET A 71 -18.86 1.55 -2.23
N LEU A 72 -18.52 0.35 -2.72
CA LEU A 72 -17.19 -0.22 -2.60
C LEU A 72 -16.15 0.66 -3.30
N PHE A 73 -16.44 1.09 -4.54
CA PHE A 73 -15.53 1.96 -5.29
C PHE A 73 -15.28 3.30 -4.60
N ALA A 74 -16.32 3.94 -4.05
CA ALA A 74 -16.16 5.17 -3.26
C ALA A 74 -15.33 4.92 -1.98
N GLY A 75 -15.55 3.77 -1.33
CA GLY A 75 -14.75 3.31 -0.21
C GLY A 75 -13.27 3.13 -0.57
N ASP A 76 -12.98 2.52 -1.71
CA ASP A 76 -11.61 2.33 -2.19
C ASP A 76 -10.90 3.66 -2.42
N ILE A 77 -11.55 4.64 -3.06
CA ILE A 77 -10.97 5.97 -3.26
C ILE A 77 -10.62 6.61 -1.92
N GLY A 78 -11.53 6.54 -0.94
CA GLY A 78 -11.30 7.06 0.40
C GLY A 78 -10.14 6.35 1.10
N LEU A 79 -10.07 5.03 0.99
CA LEU A 79 -9.02 4.20 1.59
C LEU A 79 -7.66 4.44 0.94
N ILE A 80 -7.59 4.50 -0.39
CA ILE A 80 -6.38 4.86 -1.15
C ILE A 80 -5.88 6.23 -0.71
N GLY A 81 -6.77 7.24 -0.68
CA GLY A 81 -6.42 8.59 -0.26
C GLY A 81 -5.89 8.64 1.17
N TYR A 82 -6.55 7.94 2.11
CA TYR A 82 -6.14 7.87 3.51
C TYR A 82 -4.76 7.21 3.66
N LEU A 83 -4.54 6.05 3.04
CA LEU A 83 -3.30 5.30 3.17
C LEU A 83 -2.13 5.98 2.44
N ALA A 84 -2.37 6.51 1.24
CA ALA A 84 -1.35 7.28 0.50
C ALA A 84 -0.95 8.55 1.27
N TYR A 85 -1.93 9.29 1.81
CA TYR A 85 -1.65 10.46 2.61
C TYR A 85 -0.88 10.10 3.89
N GLY A 86 -1.27 9.03 4.59
CA GLY A 86 -0.58 8.54 5.77
C GLY A 86 0.87 8.16 5.47
N ALA A 87 1.10 7.34 4.43
CA ALA A 87 2.42 6.91 3.99
C ALA A 87 3.33 8.10 3.62
N TRP A 88 2.79 9.13 2.98
CA TRP A 88 3.56 10.33 2.68
C TRP A 88 3.81 11.18 3.93
N ARG A 89 2.79 11.38 4.77
CA ARG A 89 2.82 12.30 5.93
C ARG A 89 3.73 11.81 7.04
N TYR A 90 3.80 10.50 7.27
CA TYR A 90 4.56 9.89 8.36
C TYR A 90 5.92 9.35 7.91
N ALA A 91 6.33 9.61 6.67
CA ALA A 91 7.60 9.16 6.12
C ALA A 91 8.82 9.74 6.86
N GLU A 92 8.70 10.92 7.48
CA GLU A 92 9.79 11.53 8.27
C GLU A 92 10.01 10.85 9.62
N THR A 93 8.97 10.26 10.21
CA THR A 93 9.09 9.50 11.47
C THR A 93 9.20 8.00 11.24
N LEU A 94 8.99 7.56 9.99
CA LEU A 94 8.89 6.16 9.58
C LEU A 94 7.77 5.40 10.30
N ASP A 95 6.76 6.12 10.81
CA ASP A 95 5.59 5.52 11.42
C ASP A 95 4.68 4.93 10.34
N ARG A 96 4.30 3.68 10.53
CA ARG A 96 3.50 2.90 9.59
C ARG A 96 2.01 3.06 9.90
N VAL A 97 1.24 3.52 8.93
CA VAL A 97 -0.23 3.48 9.01
C VAL A 97 -0.69 2.08 8.67
N GLU A 98 -0.88 1.26 9.70
CA GLU A 98 -1.28 -0.14 9.56
C GLU A 98 -2.80 -0.30 9.47
N VAL A 99 -3.27 -1.11 8.51
CA VAL A 99 -4.66 -1.59 8.52
C VAL A 99 -4.77 -2.90 9.31
N PRO A 100 -5.92 -3.20 9.94
CA PRO A 100 -6.12 -4.47 10.62
C PRO A 100 -5.83 -5.66 9.70
N ILE A 101 -5.26 -6.73 10.24
CA ILE A 101 -4.91 -7.99 9.55
C ILE A 101 -3.75 -7.82 8.55
N PHE A 102 -3.88 -6.96 7.54
CA PHE A 102 -2.87 -6.84 6.48
C PHE A 102 -1.65 -6.01 6.90
N GLY A 103 -1.78 -5.08 7.84
CA GLY A 103 -0.65 -4.35 8.40
C GLY A 103 0.32 -5.29 9.14
N PRO A 104 -0.15 -6.05 10.14
CA PRO A 104 0.70 -7.04 10.81
C PRO A 104 1.32 -8.08 9.86
N LEU A 105 0.57 -8.51 8.84
CA LEU A 105 1.08 -9.44 7.83
C LEU A 105 2.15 -8.80 6.92
N ALA A 106 1.97 -7.55 6.54
CA ALA A 106 2.98 -6.79 5.80
C ALA A 106 4.25 -6.59 6.63
N SER A 107 4.11 -6.28 7.93
CA SER A 107 5.25 -6.18 8.86
C SER A 107 6.01 -7.51 8.93
N SER A 108 5.32 -8.65 9.09
CA SER A 108 6.01 -9.95 9.11
C SER A 108 6.77 -10.25 7.82
N PHE A 109 6.21 -9.91 6.65
CA PHE A 109 6.91 -10.15 5.39
C PHE A 109 8.15 -9.27 5.24
N VAL A 110 8.09 -8.01 5.68
CA VAL A 110 9.27 -7.14 5.68
C VAL A 110 10.33 -7.64 6.66
N ASP A 111 9.94 -8.16 7.82
CA ASP A 111 10.87 -8.67 8.83
C ASP A 111 11.55 -10.00 8.40
N ASP A 112 10.90 -10.78 7.52
CA ASP A 112 11.39 -12.05 6.98
C ASP A 112 12.30 -11.89 5.73
N GLU A 113 12.35 -10.71 5.13
CA GLU A 113 13.15 -10.38 3.93
C GLU A 113 14.62 -10.06 4.24
#